data_AF-A0AAV9CQI6-F1
#
_entry.id   AF-A0AAV9CQI6-F1
#
_cell.length_a   1.000
_cell.length_b   1.000
_cell.length_c   1.000
_cell.angle_alpha   90.00
_cell.angle_beta   90.00
_cell.angle_gamma   90.00
#
_symmetry.space_group_name_H-M   'P 1'
#
loop_
_entity.id
_entity.type
_entity.pdbx_description
1 polymer ?
#
loop_
_entity_poly.entity_id
_entity_poly.type
_entity_poly.pdbx_seq_one_letter_code
_entity_poly.pdbx_strand_id
1 'polypeptide(L)'
;METVEGELKLHGMWASPFCTRVEIALKLKGVQYEYIQEDLNKKSDALLRYNPIHKKVPVLVHDGRPVVESLVILEYIDETWKEHRLMPKDPHRRARIRFWADYFDKKFAPATGGIIRQKDEEQEKAIKEFKEHLSTLEQGMKEEFPPGQPFFNGETLGLLDLVVCSTCRWFTVLEELAGTSLVNEETTPLIFSWIQSFMELQIAEDTLPQHEKLLAYALGLREKALNSSVYYSQQRNYNAKGGRAKKAIKEFKEKLNTLEKGMEEEFPPGQPFFNGETPGLLDLVVHSTCRWFTVLGELAGTSLVNEDTTPLIFSWIQSFMELQIAEDTLPQHEKLLAHALHLREKV
;
A
#
# COMPACT_ATOMS: atom_id res chain seq x y z
N MET A 1 8.45 1.22 -33.43
CA MET A 1 8.88 1.95 -32.23
C MET A 1 8.13 3.26 -32.25
N GLU A 2 6.98 3.32 -31.58
CA GLU A 2 6.31 4.60 -31.37
C GLU A 2 7.20 5.41 -30.43
N THR A 3 7.60 6.58 -30.90
CA THR A 3 8.23 7.60 -30.08
C THR A 3 7.22 7.98 -29.01
N VAL A 4 7.54 7.75 -27.73
CA VAL A 4 6.73 8.26 -26.62
C VAL A 4 6.73 9.79 -26.74
N GLU A 5 5.61 10.35 -27.18
CA GLU A 5 5.33 11.77 -27.02
C GLU A 5 5.13 12.00 -25.52
N GLY A 6 6.23 12.22 -24.80
CA GLY A 6 6.20 12.58 -23.40
C GLY A 6 7.41 12.18 -22.56
N GLU A 7 7.78 13.02 -21.59
CA GLU A 7 8.89 12.74 -20.66
C GLU A 7 8.39 11.82 -19.54
N LEU A 8 8.84 10.56 -19.53
CA LEU A 8 8.48 9.57 -18.51
C LEU A 8 9.64 9.33 -17.54
N LYS A 9 9.41 9.62 -16.25
CA LYS A 9 10.40 9.48 -15.17
C LYS A 9 9.86 8.58 -14.06
N LEU A 10 10.69 7.68 -13.55
CA LEU A 10 10.38 6.86 -12.37
C LEU A 10 11.32 7.24 -11.23
N HIS A 11 10.80 7.97 -10.23
CA HIS A 11 11.52 8.16 -8.98
C HIS A 11 11.41 6.89 -8.14
N GLY A 12 12.56 6.27 -7.89
CA GLY A 12 12.62 4.95 -7.28
C GLY A 12 13.78 4.80 -6.31
N MET A 13 13.78 3.66 -5.63
CA MET A 13 14.90 3.25 -4.80
C MET A 13 15.22 1.79 -5.11
N TRP A 14 16.45 1.50 -5.53
CA TRP A 14 16.87 0.20 -6.06
C TRP A 14 16.55 -1.02 -5.17
N ALA A 15 16.41 -0.85 -3.85
CA ALA A 15 16.07 -1.93 -2.92
C ALA A 15 14.57 -2.08 -2.68
N SER A 16 13.72 -1.23 -3.27
CA SER A 16 12.28 -1.20 -3.01
C SER A 16 11.53 -2.15 -3.97
N PRO A 17 10.87 -3.21 -3.46
CA PRO A 17 10.10 -4.11 -4.32
C PRO A 17 8.91 -3.38 -4.96
N PHE A 18 8.39 -2.35 -4.30
CA PHE A 18 7.35 -1.47 -4.84
C PHE A 18 7.81 -0.70 -6.07
N CYS A 19 9.10 -0.35 -6.18
CA CYS A 19 9.68 0.24 -7.38
C CYS A 19 9.91 -0.83 -8.45
N THR A 20 10.46 -1.97 -8.05
CA THR A 20 10.72 -3.11 -8.95
C THR A 20 9.47 -3.56 -9.70
N ARG A 21 8.29 -3.63 -9.05
CA ARG A 21 7.04 -3.98 -9.77
C ARG A 21 6.67 -2.99 -10.88
N VAL A 22 6.94 -1.70 -10.69
CA VAL A 22 6.71 -0.66 -11.70
C VAL A 22 7.73 -0.79 -12.84
N GLU A 23 9.00 -1.05 -12.53
CA GLU A 23 10.04 -1.27 -13.54
C GLU A 23 9.73 -2.49 -14.43
N ILE A 24 9.30 -3.60 -13.82
CA ILE A 24 8.86 -4.80 -14.55
C ILE A 24 7.69 -4.44 -15.47
N ALA A 25 6.69 -3.71 -14.98
CA ALA A 25 5.54 -3.30 -15.79
C ALA A 25 5.96 -2.45 -17.01
N LEU A 26 6.78 -1.41 -16.81
CA LEU A 26 7.24 -0.56 -17.90
C LEU A 26 8.04 -1.34 -18.95
N LYS A 27 8.91 -2.27 -18.50
CA LYS A 27 9.67 -3.14 -19.41
C LYS A 27 8.77 -4.11 -20.18
N LEU A 28 7.75 -4.70 -19.56
CA LEU A 28 6.77 -5.55 -20.24
C LEU A 28 5.96 -4.77 -21.29
N LYS A 29 5.68 -3.50 -21.03
CA LYS A 29 5.03 -2.60 -22.01
C LYS A 29 6.00 -2.13 -23.12
N GLY A 30 7.30 -2.37 -22.99
CA GLY A 30 8.31 -1.84 -23.92
C GLY A 30 8.48 -0.33 -23.87
N VAL A 31 8.08 0.31 -22.75
CA VAL A 31 8.08 1.76 -22.58
C VAL A 31 9.42 2.22 -22.02
N GLN A 32 10.05 3.19 -22.68
CA GLN A 32 11.29 3.81 -22.21
C GLN A 32 10.98 4.83 -21.11
N TYR A 33 11.83 4.88 -20.09
CA TYR A 33 11.70 5.80 -18.96
C TYR A 33 13.08 6.16 -18.41
N GLU A 34 13.18 7.32 -17.78
CA GLU A 34 14.34 7.70 -16.97
C GLU A 34 14.14 7.23 -15.52
N TYR A 35 15.09 6.47 -14.96
CA TYR A 35 15.07 6.09 -13.56
C TYR A 35 15.83 7.11 -12.69
N ILE A 36 15.14 7.72 -11.73
CA ILE A 36 15.72 8.70 -10.81
C ILE A 36 15.87 8.03 -9.44
N GLN A 37 17.12 7.73 -9.07
CA GLN A 37 17.45 7.11 -7.80
C GLN A 37 17.30 8.12 -6.64
N GLU A 38 16.41 7.81 -5.71
CA GLU A 38 16.15 8.60 -4.50
C GLU A 38 16.97 8.08 -3.30
N ASP A 39 17.42 9.00 -2.43
CA ASP A 39 17.89 8.67 -1.08
C ASP A 39 16.76 8.90 -0.08
N LEU A 40 16.25 7.82 0.51
CA LEU A 40 15.11 7.92 1.43
C LEU A 40 15.48 8.49 2.81
N ASN A 41 16.77 8.61 3.14
CA ASN A 41 17.24 9.35 4.32
C ASN A 41 17.30 10.86 4.06
N LYS A 42 17.50 11.25 2.80
CA LYS A 42 17.58 12.64 2.33
C LYS A 42 16.78 12.79 1.03
N LYS A 43 15.45 12.76 1.18
CA LYS A 43 14.49 12.80 0.07
C LYS A 43 14.67 14.06 -0.77
N SER A 44 14.61 13.93 -2.10
CA SER A 44 14.72 15.06 -3.01
C SER A 44 13.51 16.01 -2.89
N ASP A 45 13.70 17.28 -3.24
CA ASP A 45 12.61 18.25 -3.33
C ASP A 45 11.58 17.83 -4.39
N ALA A 46 12.02 17.16 -5.45
CA ALA A 46 11.15 16.61 -6.48
C ALA A 46 10.23 15.53 -5.90
N LEU A 47 10.76 14.56 -5.14
CA LEU A 47 9.96 13.52 -4.49
C LEU A 47 8.95 14.12 -3.49
N LEU A 48 9.38 15.10 -2.69
CA LEU A 48 8.51 15.75 -1.72
C LEU A 48 7.41 16.58 -2.39
N ARG A 49 7.68 17.15 -3.57
CA ARG A 49 6.68 17.88 -4.37
C ARG A 49 5.72 16.94 -5.09
N TYR A 50 6.21 15.83 -5.66
CA TYR A 50 5.37 14.91 -6.41
C TYR A 50 4.55 13.96 -5.53
N ASN A 51 5.03 13.66 -4.31
CA ASN A 51 4.29 12.87 -3.33
C ASN A 51 4.33 13.56 -1.95
N PRO A 52 3.63 14.69 -1.79
CA PRO A 52 3.67 15.47 -0.54
C PRO A 52 3.00 14.75 0.63
N ILE A 53 2.03 13.89 0.34
CA ILE A 53 1.23 13.16 1.33
C ILE A 53 2.02 12.01 1.97
N HIS A 54 2.52 11.09 1.15
CA HIS A 54 3.21 9.90 1.67
C HIS A 54 4.74 10.07 1.68
N LYS A 55 5.29 10.91 0.81
CA LYS A 55 6.74 11.14 0.68
C LYS A 55 7.48 9.82 0.45
N LYS A 56 6.89 8.92 -0.35
CA LYS A 56 7.37 7.56 -0.62
C LYS A 56 7.62 7.37 -2.11
N VAL A 57 8.47 6.39 -2.40
CA VAL A 57 8.67 5.83 -3.74
C VAL A 57 7.88 4.53 -3.90
N PRO A 58 7.51 4.13 -5.13
CA PRO A 58 7.78 4.84 -6.39
C PRO A 58 6.86 6.03 -6.64
N VAL A 59 7.32 6.94 -7.50
CA VAL A 59 6.52 7.98 -8.16
C VAL A 59 6.81 7.93 -9.65
N LEU A 60 5.78 7.66 -10.45
CA LEU A 60 5.86 7.73 -11.92
C LEU A 60 5.41 9.12 -12.35
N VAL A 61 6.25 9.85 -13.09
CA VAL A 61 5.90 11.17 -13.62
C VAL A 61 5.75 11.02 -15.13
N HIS A 62 4.53 11.18 -15.63
CA HIS A 62 4.19 11.13 -17.05
C HIS A 62 3.79 12.53 -17.49
N ASP A 63 4.59 13.17 -18.35
CA ASP A 63 4.35 14.54 -18.82
C ASP A 63 4.19 15.57 -17.70
N GLY A 64 5.08 15.47 -16.72
CA GLY A 64 5.07 16.32 -15.54
C GLY A 64 3.95 16.02 -14.53
N ARG A 65 3.09 15.03 -14.79
CA ARG A 65 1.99 14.64 -13.90
C ARG A 65 2.41 13.42 -13.05
N PRO A 66 2.49 13.54 -11.72
CA PRO A 66 2.87 12.44 -10.87
C PRO A 66 1.71 11.45 -10.68
N VAL A 67 2.04 10.16 -10.68
CA VAL A 67 1.21 9.04 -10.28
C VAL A 67 1.94 8.31 -9.15
N VAL A 68 1.27 8.16 -8.02
CA VAL A 68 1.84 7.63 -6.77
C VAL A 68 1.11 6.35 -6.36
N GLU A 69 1.67 5.61 -5.41
CA GLU A 69 1.23 4.28 -4.97
C GLU A 69 1.36 3.22 -6.05
N SER A 70 2.21 2.22 -5.82
CA SER A 70 2.61 1.36 -6.95
C SER A 70 1.51 0.46 -7.51
N LEU A 71 0.47 0.07 -6.75
CA LEU A 71 -0.69 -0.61 -7.37
C LEU A 71 -1.48 0.33 -8.28
N VAL A 72 -1.62 1.60 -7.89
CA VAL A 72 -2.26 2.64 -8.72
C VAL A 72 -1.42 2.90 -9.96
N ILE A 73 -0.09 2.99 -9.83
CA ILE A 73 0.83 3.10 -10.97
C ILE A 73 0.71 1.91 -11.92
N LEU A 74 0.57 0.68 -11.40
CA LEU A 74 0.38 -0.51 -12.24
C LEU A 74 -0.95 -0.45 -13.03
N GLU A 75 -2.05 -0.05 -12.40
CA GLU A 75 -3.32 0.14 -13.12
C GLU A 75 -3.20 1.26 -14.16
N TYR A 76 -2.57 2.39 -13.81
CA TYR A 76 -2.30 3.49 -14.73
C TYR A 76 -1.47 3.03 -15.95
N ILE A 77 -0.42 2.25 -15.74
CA ILE A 77 0.40 1.68 -16.82
C ILE A 77 -0.43 0.76 -17.71
N ASP A 78 -1.26 -0.11 -17.13
CA ASP A 78 -2.11 -1.03 -17.90
C ASP A 78 -3.21 -0.32 -18.69
N GLU A 79 -3.69 0.81 -18.16
CA GLU A 79 -4.68 1.65 -18.82
C GLU A 79 -4.07 2.58 -19.87
N THR A 80 -2.80 2.97 -19.74
CA THR A 80 -2.14 3.88 -20.68
C THR A 80 -1.56 3.13 -21.88
N TRP A 81 -0.81 2.04 -21.65
CA TRP A 81 -0.15 1.26 -22.69
C TRP A 81 -0.82 -0.10 -22.83
N LYS A 82 -1.44 -0.39 -23.98
CA LYS A 82 -2.37 -1.52 -24.16
C LYS A 82 -1.68 -2.83 -24.53
N GLU A 83 -0.42 -2.75 -24.95
CA GLU A 83 0.50 -3.86 -25.12
C GLU A 83 0.61 -4.64 -23.80
N HIS A 84 0.71 -5.97 -23.84
CA HIS A 84 0.88 -6.81 -22.64
C HIS A 84 -0.08 -6.46 -21.47
N ARG A 85 -1.33 -6.93 -21.52
CA ARG A 85 -2.32 -6.63 -20.46
C ARG A 85 -1.92 -7.25 -19.11
N LEU A 86 -1.85 -6.43 -18.08
CA LEU A 86 -1.58 -6.85 -16.70
C LEU A 86 -2.84 -7.38 -16.02
N MET A 87 -4.01 -6.89 -16.42
CA MET A 87 -5.30 -7.31 -15.89
C MET A 87 -6.12 -8.10 -16.93
N PRO A 88 -6.85 -9.15 -16.50
CA PRO A 88 -7.77 -9.87 -17.38
C PRO A 88 -8.99 -8.99 -17.73
N LYS A 89 -9.70 -9.35 -18.81
CA LYS A 89 -10.94 -8.65 -19.19
C LYS A 89 -12.10 -8.90 -18.22
N ASP A 90 -12.14 -10.10 -17.63
CA ASP A 90 -13.23 -10.53 -16.76
C ASP A 90 -13.27 -9.70 -15.46
N PRO A 91 -14.39 -9.00 -15.15
CA PRO A 91 -14.47 -8.15 -13.97
C PRO A 91 -14.29 -8.90 -12.65
N HIS A 92 -14.76 -10.15 -12.56
CA HIS A 92 -14.63 -10.94 -11.34
C HIS A 92 -13.17 -11.31 -11.06
N ARG A 93 -12.44 -11.81 -12.07
CA ARG A 93 -10.99 -12.05 -11.96
C ARG A 93 -10.21 -10.78 -11.63
N ARG A 94 -10.58 -9.62 -12.21
CA ARG A 94 -9.97 -8.33 -11.83
C ARG A 94 -10.17 -8.02 -10.35
N ALA A 95 -11.37 -8.22 -9.82
CA ALA A 95 -11.67 -7.97 -8.41
C ALA A 95 -10.85 -8.90 -7.49
N ARG A 96 -10.70 -10.17 -7.85
CA ARG A 96 -9.87 -11.11 -7.10
C ARG A 96 -8.39 -10.76 -7.10
N ILE A 97 -7.85 -10.36 -8.24
CA ILE A 97 -6.46 -9.88 -8.34
C ILE A 97 -6.24 -8.66 -7.44
N ARG A 98 -7.16 -7.68 -7.47
CA ARG A 98 -7.08 -6.50 -6.59
C ARG A 98 -7.14 -6.87 -5.12
N PHE A 99 -8.00 -7.83 -4.75
CA PHE A 99 -8.09 -8.32 -3.37
C PHE A 99 -6.77 -8.93 -2.90
N TRP A 100 -6.17 -9.82 -3.70
CA TRP A 100 -4.91 -10.47 -3.32
C TRP A 100 -3.72 -9.50 -3.31
N ALA A 101 -3.67 -8.55 -4.25
CA ALA A 101 -2.67 -7.49 -4.26
C ALA A 101 -2.79 -6.58 -3.02
N ASP A 102 -4.01 -6.21 -2.64
CA ASP A 102 -4.29 -5.42 -1.44
C ASP A 102 -3.92 -6.18 -0.15
N TYR A 103 -4.27 -7.48 -0.07
CA TYR A 103 -3.88 -8.34 1.03
C TYR A 103 -2.34 -8.41 1.15
N PHE A 104 -1.65 -8.61 0.03
CA PHE A 104 -0.20 -8.67 0.01
C PHE A 104 0.44 -7.39 0.56
N ASP A 105 0.03 -6.23 0.05
CA ASP A 105 0.59 -4.94 0.47
C ASP A 105 0.24 -4.58 1.92
N LYS A 106 -0.95 -4.94 2.42
CA LYS A 106 -1.42 -4.56 3.77
C LYS A 106 -1.09 -5.55 4.88
N LYS A 107 -0.91 -6.83 4.56
CA LYS A 107 -0.69 -7.90 5.55
C LYS A 107 0.68 -8.53 5.43
N PHE A 108 1.04 -8.93 4.21
CA PHE A 108 2.26 -9.68 3.99
C PHE A 108 3.51 -8.80 3.99
N ALA A 109 3.53 -7.72 3.19
CA ALA A 109 4.70 -6.84 3.10
C ALA A 109 5.12 -6.23 4.45
N PRO A 110 4.20 -5.78 5.34
CA PRO A 110 4.58 -5.26 6.65
C PRO A 110 5.24 -6.30 7.57
N ALA A 111 4.87 -7.58 7.48
CA ALA A 111 5.42 -8.66 8.31
C ALA A 111 6.93 -8.87 8.10
N THR A 112 7.44 -8.58 6.89
CA THR A 112 8.88 -8.65 6.57
C THR A 112 9.74 -7.75 7.46
N GLY A 113 9.20 -6.60 7.88
CA GLY A 113 9.92 -5.63 8.68
C GLY A 113 10.30 -6.15 10.07
N GLY A 114 9.49 -7.05 10.63
CA GLY A 114 9.77 -7.70 11.91
C GLY A 114 10.98 -8.62 11.82
N ILE A 115 11.09 -9.41 10.76
CA ILE A 115 12.22 -10.33 10.52
C ILE A 115 13.54 -9.54 10.42
N ILE A 116 13.53 -8.41 9.74
CA ILE A 116 14.73 -7.57 9.56
C ILE A 116 15.12 -6.89 10.88
N ARG A 117 14.16 -6.26 11.57
CA ARG A 117 14.43 -5.28 12.63
C ARG A 117 14.46 -5.86 14.06
N GLN A 118 13.90 -7.04 14.28
CA GLN A 118 13.82 -7.68 15.60
C GLN A 118 14.89 -8.77 15.78
N LYS A 119 15.06 -9.22 17.02
CA LYS A 119 15.93 -10.34 17.40
C LYS A 119 15.23 -11.25 18.41
N ASP A 120 15.80 -12.43 18.64
CA ASP A 120 15.36 -13.39 19.66
C ASP A 120 13.86 -13.71 19.52
N GLU A 121 13.12 -13.82 20.64
CA GLU A 121 11.68 -14.17 20.65
C GLU A 121 10.81 -13.27 19.77
N GLU A 122 11.14 -11.99 19.63
CA GLU A 122 10.35 -11.05 18.79
C GLU A 122 10.59 -11.30 17.29
N GLN A 123 11.78 -11.76 16.91
CA GLN A 123 12.05 -12.19 15.53
C GLN A 123 11.31 -13.50 15.22
N GLU A 124 11.29 -14.45 16.17
CA GLU A 124 10.55 -15.71 16.01
C GLU A 124 9.05 -15.48 15.80
N LYS A 125 8.45 -14.55 16.55
CA LYS A 125 7.05 -14.12 16.35
C LYS A 125 6.83 -13.55 14.95
N ALA A 126 7.73 -12.69 14.48
CA ALA A 126 7.64 -12.10 13.14
C ALA A 126 7.78 -13.16 12.03
N ILE A 127 8.67 -14.15 12.21
CA ILE A 127 8.81 -15.28 11.28
C ILE A 127 7.52 -16.10 11.24
N LYS A 128 6.90 -16.35 12.40
CA LYS A 128 5.63 -17.08 12.48
C LYS A 128 4.50 -16.32 11.78
N GLU A 129 4.35 -15.03 12.05
CA GLU A 129 3.34 -14.17 11.40
C GLU A 129 3.55 -14.12 9.88
N PHE A 130 4.80 -14.01 9.43
CA PHE A 130 5.14 -14.09 8.00
C PHE A 130 4.69 -15.41 7.37
N LYS A 131 4.98 -16.55 8.01
CA LYS A 131 4.58 -17.88 7.51
C LYS A 131 3.06 -18.06 7.49
N GLU A 132 2.33 -17.50 8.46
CA GLU A 132 0.87 -17.51 8.49
C GLU A 132 0.26 -16.71 7.31
N HIS A 133 0.81 -15.52 7.03
CA HIS A 133 0.38 -14.73 5.87
C HIS A 133 0.72 -15.42 4.55
N LEU A 134 1.90 -16.03 4.45
CA LEU A 134 2.31 -16.78 3.27
C LEU A 134 1.39 -17.99 3.03
N SER A 135 1.06 -18.75 4.08
CA SER A 135 0.11 -19.85 4.00
C SER A 135 -1.30 -19.39 3.60
N THR A 136 -1.73 -18.20 4.05
CA THR A 136 -3.02 -17.63 3.64
C THR A 136 -3.04 -17.29 2.15
N LEU A 137 -1.96 -16.70 1.64
CA LEU A 137 -1.78 -16.43 0.21
C LEU A 137 -1.79 -17.73 -0.60
N GLU A 138 -0.94 -18.69 -0.23
CA GLU A 138 -0.82 -19.99 -0.88
C GLU A 138 -2.17 -20.69 -1.02
N GLN A 139 -2.91 -20.82 0.08
CA GLN A 139 -4.22 -21.49 0.10
C GLN A 139 -5.28 -20.69 -0.65
N GLY A 140 -5.31 -19.38 -0.45
CA GLY A 140 -6.33 -18.52 -1.02
C GLY A 140 -6.22 -18.34 -2.53
N MET A 141 -5.01 -18.43 -3.09
CA MET A 141 -4.77 -18.34 -4.53
C MET A 141 -4.86 -19.70 -5.24
N LYS A 142 -4.78 -20.83 -4.52
CA LYS A 142 -4.67 -22.17 -5.10
C LYS A 142 -5.77 -22.53 -6.11
N GLU A 143 -7.02 -22.18 -5.80
CA GLU A 143 -8.17 -22.48 -6.69
C GLU A 143 -8.24 -21.54 -7.90
N GLU A 144 -7.61 -20.36 -7.79
CA GLU A 144 -7.65 -19.33 -8.83
C GLU A 144 -6.43 -19.37 -9.75
N PHE A 145 -5.35 -20.00 -9.28
CA PHE A 145 -4.12 -20.20 -10.02
C PHE A 145 -4.36 -21.19 -11.16
N PRO A 146 -4.17 -20.79 -12.42
CA PRO A 146 -4.47 -21.65 -13.55
C PRO A 146 -3.58 -22.93 -13.55
N PRO A 147 -4.17 -24.13 -13.63
CA PRO A 147 -3.40 -25.37 -13.60
C PRO A 147 -2.36 -25.46 -14.72
N GLY A 148 -1.12 -25.81 -14.35
CA GLY A 148 -0.02 -26.00 -15.30
C GLY A 148 0.50 -24.72 -15.96
N GLN A 149 0.06 -23.54 -15.51
CA GLN A 149 0.56 -22.26 -15.99
C GLN A 149 1.73 -21.77 -15.12
N PRO A 150 2.70 -21.02 -15.68
CA PRO A 150 3.81 -20.48 -14.91
C PRO A 150 3.40 -19.30 -14.02
N PHE A 151 2.31 -18.61 -14.34
CA PHE A 151 1.88 -17.36 -13.70
C PHE A 151 0.38 -17.35 -13.41
N PHE A 152 -0.04 -16.49 -12.47
CA PHE A 152 -1.43 -16.28 -12.11
C PHE A 152 -2.26 -15.75 -13.29
N ASN A 153 -1.62 -14.97 -14.17
CA ASN A 153 -2.22 -14.49 -15.42
C ASN A 153 -2.00 -15.45 -16.61
N GLY A 154 -1.62 -16.71 -16.37
CA GLY A 154 -1.44 -17.74 -17.40
C GLY A 154 0.00 -17.83 -17.87
N GLU A 155 0.21 -17.75 -19.20
CA GLU A 155 1.55 -17.85 -19.81
C GLU A 155 2.37 -16.56 -19.66
N THR A 156 1.72 -15.46 -19.29
CA THR A 156 2.32 -14.12 -19.22
C THR A 156 2.16 -13.53 -17.83
N LEU A 157 3.10 -12.68 -17.41
CA LEU A 157 3.03 -11.93 -16.16
C LEU A 157 1.85 -10.94 -16.14
N GLY A 158 1.03 -10.96 -15.10
CA GLY A 158 -0.01 -9.97 -14.81
C GLY A 158 0.20 -9.24 -13.49
N LEU A 159 -0.75 -8.38 -13.10
CA LEU A 159 -0.59 -7.46 -11.97
C LEU A 159 -0.22 -8.19 -10.66
N LEU A 160 -0.88 -9.31 -10.35
CA LEU A 160 -0.59 -10.05 -9.12
C LEU A 160 0.80 -10.72 -9.17
N ASP A 161 1.20 -11.21 -10.35
CA ASP A 161 2.56 -11.73 -10.58
C ASP A 161 3.59 -10.66 -10.28
N LEU A 162 3.40 -9.44 -10.78
CA LEU A 162 4.30 -8.32 -10.52
C LEU A 162 4.40 -7.98 -9.02
N VAL A 163 3.30 -8.07 -8.27
CA VAL A 163 3.28 -7.83 -6.82
C VAL A 163 4.13 -8.87 -6.09
N VAL A 164 3.91 -10.17 -6.36
CA VAL A 164 4.63 -11.25 -5.68
C VAL A 164 6.08 -11.33 -6.18
N CYS A 165 6.29 -11.38 -7.49
CA CYS A 165 7.60 -11.56 -8.10
C CYS A 165 8.59 -10.44 -7.79
N SER A 166 8.14 -9.19 -7.65
CA SER A 166 9.00 -8.07 -7.24
C SER A 166 9.65 -8.24 -5.86
N THR A 167 9.14 -9.17 -5.03
CA THR A 167 9.67 -9.49 -3.70
C THR A 167 10.57 -10.74 -3.67
N CYS A 168 10.73 -11.45 -4.77
CA CYS A 168 11.48 -12.73 -4.82
C CYS A 168 12.87 -12.63 -4.20
N ARG A 169 13.63 -11.58 -4.57
CA ARG A 169 14.98 -11.39 -4.02
C ARG A 169 14.96 -11.07 -2.53
N TRP A 170 13.93 -10.38 -2.04
CA TRP A 170 13.76 -10.13 -0.61
C TRP A 170 13.51 -11.42 0.17
N PHE A 171 12.81 -12.43 -0.39
CA PHE A 171 12.64 -13.71 0.30
C PHE A 171 13.96 -14.38 0.63
N THR A 172 14.88 -14.44 -0.34
CA THR A 172 16.22 -15.03 -0.10
C THR A 172 16.99 -14.29 1.01
N VAL A 173 16.92 -12.96 1.03
CA VAL A 173 17.55 -12.15 2.09
C VAL A 173 16.88 -12.37 3.44
N LEU A 174 15.55 -12.48 3.48
CA LEU A 174 14.81 -12.72 4.71
C LEU A 174 15.08 -14.11 5.28
N GLU A 175 15.24 -15.13 4.45
CA GLU A 175 15.62 -16.49 4.87
C GLU A 175 16.98 -16.51 5.56
N GLU A 176 17.97 -15.79 5.01
CA GLU A 176 19.30 -15.66 5.63
C GLU A 176 19.25 -14.94 6.97
N LEU A 177 18.47 -13.85 7.07
CA LEU A 177 18.29 -13.12 8.32
C LEU A 177 17.48 -13.92 9.36
N ALA A 178 16.56 -14.77 8.91
CA ALA A 178 15.74 -15.63 9.76
C ALA A 178 16.46 -16.91 10.19
N GLY A 179 17.49 -17.35 9.46
CA GLY A 179 18.16 -18.62 9.68
C GLY A 179 17.28 -19.85 9.40
N THR A 180 16.20 -19.69 8.63
CA THR A 180 15.24 -20.76 8.31
C THR A 180 14.61 -20.51 6.94
N SER A 181 14.19 -21.59 6.27
CA SER A 181 13.42 -21.45 5.04
C SER A 181 12.05 -20.83 5.32
N LEU A 182 11.69 -19.87 4.48
CA LEU A 182 10.44 -19.13 4.49
C LEU A 182 9.57 -19.54 3.31
N VAL A 183 10.17 -19.81 2.15
CA VAL A 183 9.46 -20.24 0.93
C VAL A 183 10.10 -21.52 0.40
N ASN A 184 9.32 -22.60 0.28
CA ASN A 184 9.81 -23.89 -0.21
C ASN A 184 8.68 -24.73 -0.81
N GLU A 185 9.07 -25.79 -1.52
CA GLU A 185 8.15 -26.71 -2.20
C GLU A 185 7.24 -27.48 -1.23
N GLU A 186 7.69 -27.76 -0.01
CA GLU A 186 6.93 -28.56 0.96
C GLU A 186 5.75 -27.77 1.54
N THR A 187 6.00 -26.53 1.98
CA THR A 187 4.99 -25.73 2.69
C THR A 187 4.25 -24.76 1.80
N THR A 188 4.86 -24.33 0.70
CA THR A 188 4.33 -23.30 -0.22
C THR A 188 4.64 -23.62 -1.68
N PRO A 189 4.22 -24.79 -2.20
CA PRO A 189 4.58 -25.27 -3.53
C PRO A 189 4.15 -24.32 -4.66
N LEU A 190 3.00 -23.67 -4.55
CA LEU A 190 2.49 -22.75 -5.57
C LEU A 190 3.35 -21.49 -5.62
N ILE A 191 3.59 -20.84 -4.48
CA ILE A 191 4.44 -19.65 -4.46
C ILE A 191 5.87 -20.00 -4.86
N PHE A 192 6.39 -21.14 -4.41
CA PHE A 192 7.73 -21.59 -4.78
C PHE A 192 7.88 -21.79 -6.29
N SER A 193 6.99 -22.56 -6.93
CA SER A 193 7.03 -22.79 -8.38
C SER A 193 6.82 -21.50 -9.19
N TRP A 194 5.97 -20.60 -8.69
CA TRP A 194 5.73 -19.29 -9.28
C TRP A 194 6.99 -18.40 -9.27
N ILE A 195 7.72 -18.38 -8.15
CA ILE A 195 9.00 -17.67 -8.04
C ILE A 195 10.04 -18.29 -8.97
N GLN A 196 10.17 -19.62 -9.01
CA GLN A 196 11.13 -20.27 -9.90
C GLN A 196 10.86 -19.90 -11.37
N SER A 197 9.59 -19.98 -11.79
CA SER A 197 9.17 -19.61 -13.16
C SER A 197 9.52 -18.15 -13.49
N PHE A 198 9.37 -17.23 -12.53
CA PHE A 198 9.76 -15.84 -12.72
C PHE A 198 11.29 -15.66 -12.84
N MET A 199 12.06 -16.35 -12.00
CA MET A 199 13.52 -16.24 -11.97
C MET A 199 14.19 -16.74 -13.26
N GLU A 200 13.51 -17.57 -14.06
CA GLU A 200 13.97 -18.02 -15.38
C GLU A 200 13.81 -16.95 -16.48
N LEU A 201 13.03 -15.89 -16.24
CA LEU A 201 12.80 -14.83 -17.22
C LEU A 201 13.94 -13.81 -17.22
N GLN A 202 14.36 -13.36 -18.42
CA GLN A 202 15.36 -12.28 -18.57
C GLN A 202 14.97 -11.01 -17.80
N ILE A 203 13.67 -10.70 -17.75
CA ILE A 203 13.19 -9.51 -17.03
C ILE A 203 13.49 -9.56 -15.52
N ALA A 204 13.60 -10.75 -14.93
CA ALA A 204 14.00 -10.90 -13.53
C ALA A 204 15.47 -10.50 -13.33
N GLU A 205 16.37 -10.93 -14.22
CA GLU A 205 17.77 -10.49 -14.21
C GLU A 205 17.90 -8.97 -14.42
N ASP A 206 17.08 -8.42 -15.32
CA ASP A 206 17.15 -7.00 -15.69
C ASP A 206 16.56 -6.04 -14.65
N THR A 207 15.82 -6.53 -13.65
CA THR A 207 15.07 -5.68 -12.70
C THR A 207 15.30 -6.01 -11.23
N LEU A 208 15.63 -7.26 -10.89
CA LEU A 208 15.88 -7.61 -9.50
C LEU A 208 17.23 -7.08 -9.03
N PRO A 209 17.31 -6.58 -7.78
CA PRO A 209 18.59 -6.19 -7.21
C PRO A 209 19.52 -7.40 -7.04
N GLN A 210 20.82 -7.15 -7.12
CA GLN A 210 21.84 -8.14 -6.76
C GLN A 210 21.66 -8.56 -5.30
N HIS A 211 21.77 -9.86 -5.04
CA HIS A 211 21.49 -10.45 -3.74
C HIS A 211 22.39 -9.86 -2.64
N GLU A 212 23.70 -9.84 -2.86
CA GLU A 212 24.70 -9.41 -1.88
C GLU A 212 24.51 -7.93 -1.51
N LYS A 213 24.17 -7.11 -2.51
CA LYS A 213 23.88 -5.69 -2.30
C LYS A 213 22.62 -5.52 -1.45
N LEU A 214 21.57 -6.29 -1.73
CA LEU A 214 20.31 -6.25 -0.97
C LEU A 214 20.48 -6.75 0.47
N LEU A 215 21.24 -7.83 0.65
CA LEU A 215 21.58 -8.39 1.96
C LEU A 215 22.37 -7.38 2.80
N ALA A 216 23.40 -6.75 2.23
CA ALA A 216 24.17 -5.71 2.91
C ALA A 216 23.29 -4.52 3.33
N TYR A 217 22.35 -4.12 2.48
CA TYR A 217 21.37 -3.10 2.81
C TYR A 217 20.46 -3.53 3.98
N ALA A 218 19.94 -4.75 3.95
CA ALA A 218 19.09 -5.30 5.01
C ALA A 218 19.82 -5.43 6.35
N LEU A 219 21.08 -5.87 6.34
CA LEU A 219 21.95 -5.91 7.52
C LEU A 219 22.17 -4.51 8.11
N GLY A 220 22.39 -3.49 7.28
CA GLY A 220 22.49 -2.11 7.73
C GLY A 220 21.19 -1.58 8.36
N LEU A 221 20.02 -1.98 7.84
CA LEU A 221 18.73 -1.67 8.47
C LEU A 221 18.58 -2.36 9.83
N ARG A 222 18.98 -3.63 9.92
CA ARG A 222 18.96 -4.42 11.15
C ARG A 222 19.86 -3.79 12.21
N GLU A 223 21.10 -3.47 11.88
CA GLU A 223 22.05 -2.83 12.79
C GLU A 223 21.48 -1.51 13.36
N LYS A 224 20.97 -0.62 12.48
CA LYS A 224 20.34 0.63 12.91
C LYS A 224 19.17 0.40 13.85
N ALA A 225 18.31 -0.58 13.56
CA ALA A 225 17.14 -0.88 14.37
C ALA A 225 17.52 -1.43 15.75
N LEU A 226 18.48 -2.36 15.80
CA LEU A 226 18.95 -2.96 17.05
C LEU A 226 19.69 -1.94 17.93
N ASN A 227 20.52 -1.08 17.34
CA ASN A 227 21.20 0.00 18.06
C ASN A 227 20.21 1.05 18.61
N SER A 228 19.14 1.33 17.87
CA SER A 228 18.07 2.23 18.32
C SER A 228 17.22 1.61 19.45
N SER A 229 16.97 0.30 19.40
CA SER A 229 16.22 -0.43 20.44
C SER A 229 16.93 -0.40 21.80
N VAL A 230 18.27 -0.47 21.80
CA VAL A 230 19.10 -0.31 23.01
C VAL A 230 18.94 1.09 23.61
N TYR A 231 18.78 2.13 22.78
CA TYR A 231 18.53 3.51 23.23
C TYR A 231 17.11 3.72 23.79
N TYR A 232 16.08 3.15 23.15
CA TYR A 232 14.68 3.36 23.55
C TYR A 232 14.19 2.50 24.73
N SER A 233 14.86 1.38 25.04
CA SER A 233 14.56 0.58 26.24
C SER A 233 14.78 1.34 27.55
N GLN A 234 15.58 2.42 27.54
CA GLN A 234 15.77 3.33 28.69
C GLN A 234 14.68 4.42 28.83
N GLN A 235 13.97 4.76 27.75
CA GLN A 235 12.89 5.77 27.78
C GLN A 235 11.49 5.17 28.02
N ARG A 236 11.31 3.86 27.86
CA ARG A 236 10.00 3.20 27.89
C ARG A 236 9.34 3.10 29.28
N ASN A 237 10.00 3.58 30.33
CA ASN A 237 9.44 3.66 31.68
C ASN A 237 8.77 5.00 32.04
N TYR A 238 8.57 5.92 31.09
CA TYR A 238 8.10 7.29 31.45
C TYR A 238 6.70 7.71 31.03
N ASN A 239 5.85 6.88 30.41
CA ASN A 239 4.48 7.31 30.10
C ASN A 239 3.46 6.17 30.08
N ALA A 240 3.10 5.70 31.27
CA ALA A 240 1.88 4.97 31.49
C ALA A 240 0.98 5.79 32.42
N LYS A 241 0.00 6.49 31.82
CA LYS A 241 -1.40 6.73 32.27
C LYS A 241 -1.97 8.01 31.62
N GLY A 242 -3.10 7.87 30.90
CA GLY A 242 -4.03 8.96 30.58
C GLY A 242 -3.92 9.67 29.22
N GLY A 243 -2.80 9.57 28.48
CA GLY A 243 -2.57 10.38 27.26
C GLY A 243 -2.95 9.75 25.90
N ARG A 244 -3.34 8.47 25.86
CA ARG A 244 -3.46 7.71 24.61
C ARG A 244 -4.59 8.20 23.70
N ALA A 245 -5.75 8.53 24.26
CA ALA A 245 -6.90 9.03 23.51
C ALA A 245 -6.64 10.42 22.92
N LYS A 246 -6.11 11.36 23.71
CA LYS A 246 -5.74 12.71 23.23
C LYS A 246 -4.70 12.66 22.12
N LYS A 247 -3.70 11.77 22.24
CA LYS A 247 -2.69 11.55 21.20
C LYS A 247 -3.32 11.00 19.92
N ALA A 248 -4.19 9.99 20.02
CA ALA A 248 -4.88 9.42 18.87
C ALA A 248 -5.77 10.44 18.15
N ILE A 249 -6.52 11.26 18.89
CA ILE A 249 -7.34 12.35 18.33
C ILE A 249 -6.47 13.35 17.58
N LYS A 250 -5.34 13.76 18.18
CA LYS A 250 -4.40 14.68 17.54
C LYS A 250 -3.85 14.12 16.24
N GLU A 251 -3.34 12.88 16.25
CA GLU A 251 -2.82 12.20 15.06
C GLU A 251 -3.90 12.02 13.98
N PHE A 252 -5.14 11.75 14.38
CA PHE A 252 -6.26 11.64 13.46
C PHE A 252 -6.58 12.99 12.79
N LYS A 253 -6.65 14.09 13.56
CA LYS A 253 -6.84 15.44 13.02
C LYS A 253 -5.71 15.86 12.08
N GLU A 254 -4.46 15.50 12.39
CA GLU A 254 -3.32 15.76 11.49
C GLU A 254 -3.45 15.02 10.16
N LYS A 255 -3.92 13.76 10.19
CA LYS A 255 -4.21 12.98 8.97
C LYS A 255 -5.38 13.55 8.17
N LEU A 256 -6.45 13.97 8.84
CA LEU A 256 -7.58 14.64 8.19
C LEU A 256 -7.14 15.94 7.51
N ASN A 257 -6.35 16.78 8.18
CA ASN A 257 -5.83 18.01 7.57
C ASN A 257 -4.88 17.74 6.40
N THR A 258 -4.17 16.61 6.43
CA THR A 258 -3.32 16.20 5.29
C THR A 258 -4.19 15.76 4.10
N LEU A 259 -5.26 15.02 4.37
CA LEU A 259 -6.25 14.60 3.37
C LEU A 259 -6.96 15.82 2.76
N GLU A 260 -7.44 16.74 3.60
CA GLU A 260 -8.07 18.00 3.21
C GLU A 260 -7.23 18.77 2.19
N LYS A 261 -5.95 19.02 2.52
CA LYS A 261 -5.03 19.74 1.62
C LYS A 261 -4.79 19.00 0.32
N GLY A 262 -4.62 17.68 0.36
CA GLY A 262 -4.46 16.88 -0.85
C GLY A 262 -5.69 16.96 -1.75
N MET A 263 -6.88 16.99 -1.15
CA MET A 263 -8.13 17.15 -1.89
C MET A 263 -8.29 18.55 -2.49
N GLU A 264 -7.91 19.61 -1.78
CA GLU A 264 -7.95 20.99 -2.29
C GLU A 264 -7.04 21.20 -3.52
N GLU A 265 -5.91 20.48 -3.59
CA GLU A 265 -4.98 20.55 -4.71
C GLU A 265 -5.48 19.77 -5.94
N GLU A 266 -6.14 18.63 -5.74
CA GLU A 266 -6.57 17.74 -6.82
C GLU A 266 -7.97 18.02 -7.36
N PHE A 267 -8.87 18.57 -6.54
CA PHE A 267 -10.28 18.73 -6.89
C PHE A 267 -10.70 20.21 -6.93
N PRO A 268 -11.36 20.68 -8.01
CA PRO A 268 -11.80 22.06 -8.12
C PRO A 268 -12.79 22.45 -7.01
N PRO A 269 -12.64 23.63 -6.38
CA PRO A 269 -13.62 24.11 -5.41
C PRO A 269 -14.98 24.40 -6.09
N GLY A 270 -16.07 24.17 -5.34
CA GLY A 270 -17.43 24.54 -5.77
C GLY A 270 -18.23 23.44 -6.47
N GLN A 271 -17.68 22.23 -6.62
CA GLN A 271 -18.44 21.04 -7.03
C GLN A 271 -18.99 20.32 -5.79
N PRO A 272 -20.21 19.76 -5.84
CA PRO A 272 -20.80 19.05 -4.69
C PRO A 272 -20.13 17.69 -4.42
N PHE A 273 -19.49 17.08 -5.42
CA PHE A 273 -18.83 15.77 -5.35
C PHE A 273 -17.47 15.77 -6.05
N PHE A 274 -16.60 14.82 -5.71
CA PHE A 274 -15.30 14.65 -6.36
C PHE A 274 -15.41 14.33 -7.85
N ASN A 275 -16.51 13.68 -8.24
CA ASN A 275 -16.86 13.37 -9.62
C ASN A 275 -17.75 14.45 -10.27
N GLY A 276 -17.75 15.68 -9.72
CA GLY A 276 -18.49 16.82 -10.23
C GLY A 276 -19.93 16.87 -9.69
N GLU A 277 -20.91 16.83 -10.59
CA GLU A 277 -22.33 16.95 -10.24
C GLU A 277 -22.93 15.67 -9.63
N THR A 278 -22.25 14.52 -9.76
CA THR A 278 -22.77 13.21 -9.29
C THR A 278 -21.75 12.49 -8.42
N PRO A 279 -22.17 11.71 -7.41
CA PRO A 279 -21.26 10.93 -6.58
C PRO A 279 -20.48 9.89 -7.40
N GLY A 280 -19.16 9.85 -7.23
CA GLY A 280 -18.25 8.86 -7.79
C GLY A 280 -17.65 7.93 -6.73
N LEU A 281 -16.60 7.19 -7.12
CA LEU A 281 -15.98 6.17 -6.25
C LEU A 281 -15.46 6.77 -4.94
N LEU A 282 -14.71 7.87 -5.01
CA LEU A 282 -14.14 8.51 -3.83
C LEU A 282 -15.25 9.05 -2.91
N ASP A 283 -16.32 9.58 -3.49
CA ASP A 283 -17.47 10.05 -2.73
C ASP A 283 -18.09 8.92 -1.89
N LEU A 284 -18.27 7.74 -2.49
CA LEU A 284 -18.81 6.56 -1.81
C LEU A 284 -17.89 6.06 -0.69
N VAL A 285 -16.57 6.06 -0.90
CA VAL A 285 -15.58 5.61 0.09
C VAL A 285 -15.65 6.50 1.33
N VAL A 286 -15.53 7.82 1.15
CA VAL A 286 -15.54 8.74 2.29
C VAL A 286 -16.93 8.74 2.95
N HIS A 287 -18.01 8.62 2.16
CA HIS A 287 -19.37 8.65 2.66
C HIS A 287 -19.66 7.50 3.62
N SER A 288 -19.18 6.29 3.30
CA SER A 288 -19.35 5.12 4.17
C SER A 288 -18.81 5.31 5.60
N THR A 289 -17.97 6.33 5.81
CA THR A 289 -17.36 6.66 7.11
C THR A 289 -17.88 7.97 7.73
N CYS A 290 -18.70 8.76 7.04
CA CYS A 290 -19.03 10.12 7.49
C CYS A 290 -19.76 10.15 8.85
N ARG A 291 -20.73 9.24 9.07
CA ARG A 291 -21.45 9.13 10.36
C ARG A 291 -20.53 8.72 11.50
N TRP A 292 -19.47 7.96 11.21
CA TRP A 292 -18.48 7.61 12.21
C TRP A 292 -17.67 8.82 12.68
N PHE A 293 -17.42 9.84 11.85
CA PHE A 293 -16.75 11.06 12.32
C PHE A 293 -17.57 11.80 13.37
N THR A 294 -18.89 11.86 13.22
CA THR A 294 -19.78 12.45 14.23
C THR A 294 -19.76 11.65 15.52
N VAL A 295 -19.95 10.33 15.45
CA VAL A 295 -19.98 9.44 16.62
C VAL A 295 -18.64 9.44 17.37
N LEU A 296 -17.52 9.33 16.64
CA LEU A 296 -16.19 9.37 17.24
C LEU A 296 -15.89 10.74 17.83
N GLY A 297 -16.34 11.82 17.19
CA GLY A 297 -16.22 13.18 17.73
C GLY A 297 -16.99 13.35 19.04
N GLU A 298 -18.21 12.85 19.10
CA GLU A 298 -19.04 12.87 20.32
C GLU A 298 -18.36 12.09 21.45
N LEU A 299 -17.89 10.87 21.18
CA LEU A 299 -17.15 10.06 22.17
C LEU A 299 -15.84 10.72 22.63
N ALA A 300 -15.20 11.50 21.76
CA ALA A 300 -13.98 12.23 22.03
C ALA A 300 -14.23 13.61 22.70
N GLY A 301 -15.48 14.07 22.75
CA GLY A 301 -15.83 15.42 23.21
C GLY A 301 -15.27 16.53 22.31
N THR A 302 -15.07 16.28 21.02
CA THR A 302 -14.54 17.26 20.07
C THR A 302 -15.09 17.01 18.67
N SER A 303 -15.31 18.07 17.88
CA SER A 303 -15.58 17.87 16.46
C SER A 303 -14.30 17.40 15.74
N LEU A 304 -14.42 16.34 14.94
CA LEU A 304 -13.34 15.82 14.11
C LEU A 304 -13.30 16.49 12.74
N VAL A 305 -14.47 16.85 12.19
CA VAL A 305 -14.66 17.50 10.89
C VAL A 305 -15.57 18.71 11.09
N ASN A 306 -15.11 19.88 10.67
CA ASN A 306 -15.86 21.14 10.79
C ASN A 306 -15.38 22.15 9.73
N GLU A 307 -16.17 23.20 9.55
CA GLU A 307 -15.91 24.26 8.58
C GLU A 307 -14.58 25.00 8.83
N ASP A 308 -14.13 25.14 10.08
CA ASP A 308 -12.92 25.89 10.41
C ASP A 308 -11.62 25.14 10.07
N THR A 309 -11.61 23.82 10.24
CA THR A 309 -10.37 23.01 10.10
C THR A 309 -10.34 22.14 8.85
N THR A 310 -11.51 21.76 8.34
CA THR A 310 -11.67 20.85 7.20
C THR A 310 -12.87 21.31 6.35
N PRO A 311 -12.87 22.55 5.83
CA PRO A 311 -14.01 23.13 5.13
C PRO A 311 -14.49 22.32 3.92
N LEU A 312 -13.60 21.78 3.09
CA LEU A 312 -13.90 21.00 1.91
C LEU A 312 -14.53 19.66 2.29
N ILE A 313 -13.91 18.88 3.18
CA ILE A 313 -14.50 17.62 3.66
C ILE A 313 -15.84 17.89 4.35
N PHE A 314 -15.96 18.98 5.11
CA PHE A 314 -17.20 19.34 5.80
C PHE A 314 -18.33 19.68 4.83
N SER A 315 -18.10 20.59 3.87
CA SER A 315 -19.11 20.98 2.87
C SER A 315 -19.54 19.77 2.04
N TRP A 316 -18.57 18.93 1.67
CA TRP A 316 -18.80 17.73 0.89
C TRP A 316 -19.66 16.70 1.64
N ILE A 317 -19.41 16.49 2.94
CA ILE A 317 -20.30 15.66 3.77
C ILE A 317 -21.71 16.24 3.78
N GLN A 318 -21.88 17.56 3.91
CA GLN A 318 -23.21 18.19 3.87
C GLN A 318 -23.92 17.96 2.54
N SER A 319 -23.24 18.19 1.40
CA SER A 319 -23.81 17.95 0.07
C SER A 319 -24.26 16.50 -0.13
N PHE A 320 -23.53 15.53 0.41
CA PHE A 320 -23.98 14.14 0.36
C PHE A 320 -25.21 13.90 1.25
N MET A 321 -25.24 14.46 2.46
CA MET A 321 -26.36 14.28 3.40
C MET A 321 -27.70 14.82 2.87
N GLU A 322 -27.69 15.69 1.86
CA GLU A 322 -28.89 16.17 1.15
C GLU A 322 -29.46 15.15 0.15
N LEU A 323 -28.68 14.14 -0.25
CA LEU A 323 -29.14 13.10 -1.15
C LEU A 323 -30.06 12.12 -0.42
N GLN A 324 -31.18 11.77 -1.05
CA GLN A 324 -32.11 10.76 -0.51
C GLN A 324 -31.41 9.42 -0.21
N ILE A 325 -30.43 9.02 -1.04
CA ILE A 325 -29.66 7.79 -0.82
C ILE A 325 -28.89 7.79 0.50
N ALA A 326 -28.53 8.96 1.04
CA ALA A 326 -27.89 9.07 2.34
C ALA A 326 -28.83 8.64 3.47
N GLU A 327 -30.10 9.02 3.40
CA GLU A 327 -31.12 8.59 4.36
C GLU A 327 -31.39 7.08 4.27
N ASP A 328 -31.44 6.55 3.05
CA ASP A 328 -31.73 5.13 2.81
C ASP A 328 -30.59 4.18 3.22
N THR A 329 -29.34 4.64 3.16
CA THR A 329 -28.16 3.77 3.31
C THR A 329 -27.35 4.01 4.58
N LEU A 330 -27.40 5.22 5.16
CA LEU A 330 -26.62 5.49 6.36
C LEU A 330 -27.26 4.89 7.61
N PRO A 331 -26.47 4.25 8.48
CA PRO A 331 -26.95 3.85 9.78
C PRO A 331 -27.38 5.07 10.61
N GLN A 332 -28.46 4.90 11.39
CA GLN A 332 -28.94 5.90 12.33
C GLN A 332 -27.87 6.22 13.38
N HIS A 333 -27.69 7.52 13.67
CA HIS A 333 -26.66 8.02 14.59
C HIS A 333 -26.74 7.34 15.96
N GLU A 334 -27.95 7.21 16.51
CA GLU A 334 -28.20 6.64 17.83
C GLU A 334 -27.77 5.17 17.90
N LYS A 335 -28.00 4.41 16.82
CA LYS A 335 -27.60 3.00 16.73
C LYS A 335 -26.09 2.84 16.66
N LEU A 336 -25.41 3.67 15.88
CA LEU A 336 -23.95 3.69 15.80
C LEU A 336 -23.32 4.09 17.13
N LEU A 337 -23.85 5.13 17.79
CA LEU A 337 -23.35 5.61 19.08
C LEU A 337 -23.52 4.53 20.16
N ALA A 338 -24.69 3.90 20.23
CA ALA A 338 -24.93 2.78 21.13
C ALA A 338 -23.96 1.62 20.87
N HIS A 339 -23.73 1.28 19.60
CA HIS A 339 -22.74 0.26 19.22
C HIS A 339 -21.32 0.63 19.66
N ALA A 340 -20.90 1.88 19.45
CA ALA A 340 -19.57 2.35 19.82
C ALA A 340 -19.36 2.41 21.35
N LEU A 341 -20.38 2.80 22.11
CA LEU A 341 -20.37 2.75 23.57
C LEU A 341 -20.24 1.31 24.08
N HIS A 342 -21.00 0.37 23.51
CA HIS A 342 -20.89 -1.06 23.83
C HIS A 342 -19.50 -1.64 23.56
N LEU A 343 -18.85 -1.22 22.47
CA LEU A 343 -17.46 -1.62 22.18
C LEU A 343 -16.48 -1.07 23.23
N ARG A 344 -16.71 0.15 23.73
CA ARG A 344 -15.88 0.78 24.76
C ARG A 344 -15.99 0.08 26.11
N GLU A 345 -17.14 -0.51 26.44
CA GLU A 345 -17.34 -1.25 27.69
C GLU A 345 -16.60 -2.61 27.70
N LYS A 346 -16.21 -3.14 26.53
CA LYS A 346 -15.52 -4.42 26.39
C LYS A 346 -13.98 -4.34 26.50
N VAL A 347 -13.42 -3.14 26.55
CA VAL A 347 -11.97 -2.86 26.59
C VAL A 347 -11.62 -2.23 27.93
#